data_AF-A0A0B8NNU5-F1
#
_entry.id   AF-A0A0B8NNU5-F1
#
_cell.length_a   1.000
_cell.length_b   1.000
_cell.length_c   1.000
_cell.angle_alpha   90.00
_cell.angle_beta   90.00
_cell.angle_gamma   90.00
#
_symmetry.space_group_name_H-M   'P 1'
#
loop_
_entity.id
_entity.type
_entity.pdbx_description
1 polymer ?
#
loop_
_entity_poly.entity_id
_entity_poly.type
_entity_poly.pdbx_seq_one_letter_code
_entity_poly.pdbx_strand_id
1 'polypeptide(L)'
;MYLRIRQRLIKQRTQLMNQIRGLLLEYGLCVNRGFSALRRTVPELLEDPNNELTWVARELFNELNQEFIVLNERIEQLETKLKAFAKENHVCQIAKSVVGIGLSLL
;
A
#
# COMPACT_ATOMS: atom_id res chain seq x y z
N MET A 1 -18.86 1.98 8.75
CA MET A 1 -18.59 1.35 7.43
C MET A 1 -17.23 1.76 6.86
N TYR A 2 -16.97 3.07 6.64
CA TYR A 2 -15.69 3.58 6.10
C TYR A 2 -14.42 3.05 6.79
N LEU A 3 -14.35 3.09 8.13
CA LEU A 3 -13.18 2.61 8.88
C LEU A 3 -12.91 1.11 8.70
N ARG A 4 -13.97 0.27 8.61
CA ARG A 4 -13.84 -1.17 8.37
C ARG A 4 -13.31 -1.46 6.96
N ILE A 5 -13.82 -0.74 5.95
CA ILE A 5 -13.33 -0.86 4.57
C ILE A 5 -11.87 -0.42 4.49
N ARG A 6 -11.49 0.67 5.17
CA ARG A 6 -10.11 1.16 5.24
C ARG A 6 -9.17 0.09 5.83
N GLN A 7 -9.54 -0.47 6.98
CA GLN A 7 -8.75 -1.54 7.60
C GLN A 7 -8.59 -2.76 6.68
N ARG A 8 -9.65 -3.16 5.97
CA ARG A 8 -9.58 -4.26 4.99
C ARG A 8 -8.58 -3.97 3.87
N LEU A 9 -8.64 -2.77 3.27
CA LEU A 9 -7.73 -2.39 2.19
C LEU A 9 -6.27 -2.29 2.67
N ILE A 10 -6.04 -1.73 3.87
CA ILE A 10 -4.70 -1.68 4.47
C ILE A 10 -4.15 -3.10 4.68
N LYS A 11 -4.97 -4.03 5.19
CA LYS A 11 -4.58 -5.43 5.36
C LYS A 11 -4.22 -6.09 4.03
N GLN A 12 -5.02 -5.86 2.99
CA GLN A 12 -4.74 -6.35 1.63
C GLN A 12 -3.42 -5.81 1.09
N ARG A 13 -3.19 -4.49 1.19
CA ARG A 13 -1.92 -3.87 0.75
C ARG A 13 -0.73 -4.44 1.51
N THR A 14 -0.82 -4.59 2.84
CA THR A 14 0.27 -5.17 3.64
C THR A 14 0.55 -6.62 3.26
N GLN A 15 -0.50 -7.42 3.01
CA GLN A 15 -0.34 -8.80 2.56
C GLN A 15 0.37 -8.87 1.20
N LEU A 16 -0.08 -8.06 0.23
CA LEU A 16 0.54 -7.98 -1.09
C LEU A 16 2.01 -7.52 -1.01
N MET A 17 2.30 -6.51 -0.20
CA MET A 17 3.68 -6.06 0.05
C MET A 17 4.56 -7.18 0.60
N ASN A 18 4.05 -7.97 1.56
CA ASN A 18 4.80 -9.09 2.12
C ASN A 18 5.01 -10.21 1.09
N GLN A 19 4.00 -10.48 0.25
CA GLN A 19 4.11 -11.45 -0.84
C GLN A 19 5.17 -11.03 -1.85
N ILE A 20 5.12 -9.79 -2.35
CA ILE A 20 6.12 -9.24 -3.29
C ILE A 20 7.53 -9.38 -2.71
N ARG A 21 7.72 -9.02 -1.42
CA ARG A 21 9.02 -9.15 -0.76
C ARG A 21 9.50 -10.59 -0.64
N GLY A 22 8.60 -11.52 -0.32
CA GLY A 22 8.92 -12.95 -0.22
C GLY A 22 9.37 -13.49 -1.58
N LEU A 23 8.62 -13.17 -2.63
CA LEU A 23 8.96 -13.58 -3.99
C LEU A 23 10.29 -12.95 -4.44
N LEU A 24 10.53 -11.67 -4.20
CA LEU A 24 11.81 -11.03 -4.56
C LEU A 24 12.99 -11.67 -3.83
N LEU A 25 12.80 -12.10 -2.58
CA LEU A 25 13.83 -12.80 -1.82
C LEU A 25 14.19 -14.16 -2.43
N GLU A 26 13.24 -14.86 -3.07
CA GLU A 26 13.51 -16.11 -3.82
C GLU A 26 14.46 -15.87 -5.01
N TYR A 27 14.49 -14.64 -5.55
CA TYR A 27 15.46 -14.19 -6.57
C TYR A 27 16.73 -13.57 -5.96
N GLY A 28 16.91 -13.59 -4.65
CA GLY A 28 18.04 -12.96 -3.95
C GLY A 28 17.92 -11.43 -3.79
N LEU A 29 16.79 -10.84 -4.20
CA LEU A 29 16.57 -9.40 -4.19
C LEU A 29 15.93 -8.95 -2.88
N CYS A 30 16.75 -8.38 -1.99
CA CYS A 30 16.30 -7.88 -0.69
C CYS A 30 15.72 -6.46 -0.80
N VAL A 31 14.44 -6.29 -0.48
CA VAL A 31 13.78 -4.97 -0.39
C VAL A 31 13.68 -4.52 1.07
N ASN A 32 13.83 -3.23 1.34
CA ASN A 32 13.62 -2.63 2.67
C ASN A 32 12.14 -2.62 3.08
N ARG A 33 11.86 -2.79 4.38
CA ARG A 33 10.48 -2.82 4.89
C ARG A 33 9.79 -1.46 4.72
N GLY A 34 8.48 -1.50 4.54
CA GLY A 34 7.64 -0.30 4.49
C GLY A 34 7.15 0.05 3.09
N PHE A 35 6.11 0.90 3.06
CA PHE A 35 5.40 1.25 1.84
C PHE A 35 6.29 2.01 0.85
N SER A 36 6.97 3.06 1.31
CA SER A 36 7.81 3.92 0.46
C SER A 36 8.97 3.14 -0.15
N ALA A 37 9.57 2.22 0.62
CA ALA A 37 10.63 1.36 0.13
C ALA A 37 10.14 0.47 -1.02
N LEU A 38 9.01 -0.22 -0.84
CA LEU A 38 8.47 -1.11 -1.88
C LEU A 38 8.00 -0.34 -3.12
N ARG A 39 7.30 0.78 -2.92
CA ARG A 39 6.82 1.67 -4.00
C ARG A 39 7.95 2.17 -4.91
N ARG A 40 9.14 2.36 -4.35
CA ARG A 40 10.32 2.81 -5.07
C ARG A 40 11.08 1.65 -5.71
N THR A 41 11.37 0.62 -4.92
CA THR A 41 12.32 -0.44 -5.31
C THR A 41 11.75 -1.35 -6.39
N VAL A 42 10.44 -1.65 -6.37
CA VAL A 42 9.85 -2.58 -7.34
C VAL A 42 9.94 -2.04 -8.78
N PRO A 43 9.55 -0.78 -9.07
CA PRO A 43 9.80 -0.18 -10.38
C PRO A 43 11.27 -0.17 -10.78
N GLU A 44 12.17 0.22 -9.87
CA GLU A 44 13.62 0.26 -10.14
C GLU A 44 14.16 -1.13 -10.55
N LEU A 45 13.73 -2.20 -9.90
CA LEU A 45 14.10 -3.57 -10.26
C LEU A 45 13.50 -4.02 -11.61
N LEU A 46 12.28 -3.60 -11.92
CA LEU A 46 11.65 -3.93 -13.20
C LEU A 46 12.35 -3.23 -14.38
N GLU A 47 12.87 -2.02 -14.16
CA GLU A 47 13.59 -1.23 -15.16
C GLU A 47 15.05 -1.66 -15.36
N ASP A 48 15.71 -2.20 -14.34
CA ASP A 48 17.09 -2.69 -14.45
C ASP A 48 17.14 -4.06 -15.16
N PRO A 49 17.66 -4.17 -16.40
CA PRO A 49 17.71 -5.42 -17.13
C PRO A 49 18.80 -6.38 -16.63
N ASN A 50 19.70 -5.92 -15.76
CA ASN A 50 20.89 -6.68 -15.35
C ASN A 50 20.72 -7.47 -14.04
N ASN A 51 19.59 -7.33 -13.35
CA ASN A 51 19.32 -8.10 -12.14
C ASN A 51 18.79 -9.51 -12.42
N GLU A 52 18.58 -10.26 -11.34
CA GLU A 52 18.28 -11.68 -11.30
C GLU A 52 16.88 -12.04 -11.81
N LEU A 53 16.02 -11.06 -12.12
CA LEU A 53 14.67 -11.31 -12.60
C LEU A 53 14.66 -11.82 -14.04
N THR A 54 14.11 -13.03 -14.21
CA THR A 54 13.77 -13.58 -15.52
C THR A 54 12.66 -12.77 -16.20
N TRP A 55 12.49 -12.96 -17.50
CA TRP A 55 11.41 -12.29 -18.25
C TRP A 55 10.02 -12.59 -17.68
N VAL A 56 9.75 -13.86 -17.30
CA VAL A 56 8.48 -14.27 -16.66
C VAL A 56 8.31 -13.58 -15.31
N ALA A 57 9.37 -13.53 -14.51
CA ALA A 57 9.33 -12.88 -13.21
C ALA A 57 8.99 -11.40 -13.34
N ARG A 58 9.57 -10.71 -14.32
CA ARG A 58 9.29 -9.28 -14.59
C ARG A 58 7.83 -9.04 -14.95
N GLU A 59 7.25 -9.89 -15.78
CA GLU A 59 5.83 -9.83 -16.13
C GLU A 59 4.95 -9.95 -14.88
N LEU A 60 5.19 -10.98 -14.05
CA LEU A 60 4.44 -11.21 -12.82
C LEU A 60 4.63 -10.10 -11.78
N PHE A 61 5.86 -9.61 -11.59
CA PHE A 61 6.13 -8.50 -10.67
C PHE A 61 5.52 -7.20 -11.16
N ASN A 62 5.43 -6.98 -12.47
CA ASN A 62 4.71 -5.83 -13.02
C ASN A 62 3.21 -5.91 -12.69
N GLU A 63 2.57 -7.06 -12.85
CA GLU A 63 1.17 -7.25 -12.44
C GLU A 63 0.95 -6.99 -10.95
N LEU A 64 1.81 -7.55 -10.08
CA LEU A 64 1.75 -7.32 -8.64
C LEU A 64 1.97 -5.84 -8.28
N ASN A 65 2.86 -5.15 -9.00
CA ASN A 65 3.09 -3.73 -8.80
C ASN A 65 1.87 -2.89 -9.20
N GLN A 66 1.19 -3.24 -10.30
CA GLN A 66 -0.06 -2.58 -10.69
C GLN A 66 -1.17 -2.82 -9.65
N GLU A 67 -1.31 -4.03 -9.14
CA GLU A 67 -2.25 -4.32 -8.05
C GLU A 67 -1.95 -3.47 -6.80
N PHE A 68 -0.67 -3.36 -6.44
CA PHE A 68 -0.21 -2.54 -5.33
C PHE A 68 -0.57 -1.06 -5.51
N ILE A 69 -0.36 -0.50 -6.70
CA ILE A 69 -0.73 0.88 -7.05
C ILE A 69 -2.24 1.08 -6.89
N VAL A 70 -3.05 0.20 -7.48
CA VAL A 70 -4.52 0.28 -7.43
C VAL A 70 -5.04 0.18 -5.99
N LEU A 71 -4.48 -0.71 -5.16
CA LEU A 71 -4.83 -0.79 -3.74
C LEU A 71 -4.51 0.50 -3.01
N ASN A 72 -3.37 1.12 -3.31
CA ASN A 72 -2.98 2.38 -2.69
C ASN A 72 -3.92 3.52 -3.07
N GLU A 73 -4.25 3.67 -4.36
CA GLU A 73 -5.20 4.67 -4.84
C GLU A 73 -6.58 4.51 -4.19
N ARG A 74 -7.06 3.28 -4.04
CA ARG A 74 -8.33 2.99 -3.36
C ARG A 74 -8.31 3.41 -1.89
N ILE A 75 -7.18 3.23 -1.20
CA ILE A 75 -7.01 3.70 0.19
C ILE A 75 -7.06 5.22 0.24
N GLU A 76 -6.31 5.91 -0.63
CA GLU A 76 -6.26 7.38 -0.67
C GLU A 76 -7.63 8.01 -0.99
N GLN A 77 -8.37 7.43 -1.94
CA GLN A 77 -9.73 7.85 -2.27
C GLN A 77 -10.68 7.67 -1.08
N LEU A 78 -10.57 6.54 -0.36
CA LEU A 78 -11.40 6.28 0.81
C LEU A 78 -11.07 7.22 1.98
N GLU A 79 -9.78 7.52 2.19
CA GLU A 79 -9.34 8.48 3.19
C GLU A 79 -9.83 9.90 2.88
N THR A 80 -9.84 10.28 1.61
CA THR A 80 -10.40 11.56 1.15
C THR A 80 -11.89 11.66 1.46
N LYS A 81 -12.67 10.61 1.13
CA LYS A 81 -14.11 10.54 1.46
C LYS A 81 -14.36 10.57 2.98
N LEU A 82 -13.55 9.86 3.76
CA LEU A 82 -13.65 9.86 5.21
C LEU A 82 -13.36 11.24 5.81
N LYS A 83 -12.35 11.95 5.29
CA LYS A 83 -12.01 13.32 5.69
C LYS A 83 -13.16 14.30 5.40
N ALA A 84 -13.77 14.21 4.22
CA ALA A 84 -14.93 15.01 3.86
C ALA A 84 -16.12 14.75 4.80
N PHE A 85 -16.49 13.47 4.99
CA PHE A 85 -17.58 13.07 5.88
C PHE A 85 -17.38 13.54 7.33
N ALA A 86 -16.14 13.46 7.83
CA ALA A 86 -15.80 13.90 9.18
C ALA A 86 -15.81 15.43 9.35
N LYS A 87 -15.67 16.20 8.25
CA LYS A 87 -15.74 17.67 8.27
C LYS A 87 -17.19 18.16 8.32
N GLU A 88 -18.11 17.43 7.68
CA GLU A 88 -19.54 17.77 7.61
C GLU A 88 -20.32 17.40 8.88
N ASN A 89 -19.83 16.46 9.69
CA ASN A 89 -20.50 16.01 10.92
C ASN A 89 -19.76 16.48 12.18
N HIS A 90 -20.35 17.43 12.91
CA HIS A 90 -19.78 18.01 14.15
C HIS A 90 -19.50 16.95 15.25
N VAL A 91 -20.28 15.87 15.28
CA VAL A 91 -20.11 14.73 16.21
C VAL A 91 -18.79 13.96 15.98
N CYS A 92 -18.26 13.96 14.75
CA CYS A 92 -16.98 13.30 14.45
C CYS A 92 -15.75 14.06 14.95
N GLN A 93 -15.88 15.33 15.36
CA GLN A 93 -14.76 16.07 15.95
C GLN A 93 -14.41 15.59 17.35
N ILE A 94 -15.39 15.11 18.13
CA ILE A 94 -15.17 14.55 19.47
C ILE A 94 -14.56 13.14 19.37
N ALA A 95 -14.95 12.34 18.37
CA ALA A 95 -14.34 11.03 18.15
C ALA A 95 -12.85 11.10 17.72
N LYS A 96 -12.40 12.25 17.16
CA LYS A 96 -10.97 12.49 16.87
C LYS A 96 -10.13 12.58 18.15
N SER A 97 -10.67 13.07 19.27
CA SER A 97 -9.91 13.25 20.50
C SER A 97 -9.85 11.99 21.38
N VAL A 98 -10.86 11.12 21.33
CA VAL A 98 -10.97 9.95 22.23
C VAL A 98 -10.36 8.67 21.64
N VAL A 99 -10.28 8.53 20.30
CA VAL A 99 -9.91 7.24 19.67
C VAL A 99 -8.45 7.19 19.19
N GLY A 100 -7.64 8.24 19.36
CA GLY A 100 -6.24 8.22 18.91
C GLY A 100 -6.08 7.82 17.43
N ILE A 101 -7.13 8.02 16.62
CA ILE A 101 -7.03 7.86 15.16
C ILE A 101 -6.33 9.12 14.70
N GLY A 102 -5.00 9.08 14.73
CA GLY A 102 -4.19 9.98 13.96
C GLY A 102 -4.72 9.96 12.53
N LEU A 103 -5.43 11.02 12.16
CA LEU A 103 -5.72 11.36 10.76
C LEU A 103 -4.42 11.76 10.02
N SER A 104 -3.29 11.68 10.73
CA SER A 104 -1.91 11.90 10.33
C SER A 104 -1.09 10.80 11.00
N LEU A 105 -0.72 9.76 10.26
CA LEU A 105 0.44 8.89 10.54
C LEU A 105 0.83 8.22 9.21
N LEU A 106 1.31 9.06 8.30
CA LEU A 106 2.57 8.86 7.59
C LEU A 106 3.37 10.15 7.77
#